data_AF-A0A7C6WP07-F1
#
_entry.id   AF-A0A7C6WP07-F1
#
_cell.length_a   1.000
_cell.length_b   1.000
_cell.length_c   1.000
_cell.angle_alpha   90.00
_cell.angle_beta   90.00
_cell.angle_gamma   90.00
#
_symmetry.space_group_name_H-M   'P 1'
#
loop_
_entity.id
_entity.type
_entity.pdbx_description
1 polymer ?
#
loop_
_entity_poly.entity_id
_entity_poly.type
_entity_poly.pdbx_seq_one_letter_code
_entity_poly.pdbx_strand_id
1 'polypeptide(L)'
;SNQFTIDGVRFSLNEITTETVTLEISNDIDTVVENIKGLVESYNDILDEINGLIHQKKDRDYRPLTKEQKDAMSEDEIEKWEEKAKAGLLSNDGILSGMLNEMRKALFDKVEGTSISVFDIGISTGAYYERGKLILDETKLRTALTNNFDEVVKLFTNKPEDSETNVIGDREKITQRYNESGLTQRIYDILQKNIRTTRDSSGRKGTLLEKAGIVGDASEFNNLIVKEINAKDSMIEKMLQLMYQKEEAYYRKFTAMEKMLSKMESQSAWFMQQLGM
;
A
#
# COMPACT_ATOMS: atom_id res chain seq x y z
N SER A 1 -47.66 -29.34 -0.86
CA SER A 1 -46.73 -28.26 -0.49
C SER A 1 -47.23 -26.98 -1.13
N ASN A 2 -47.35 -25.89 -0.38
CA ASN A 2 -47.79 -24.59 -0.91
C ASN A 2 -46.63 -23.75 -1.47
N GLN A 3 -45.45 -24.35 -1.60
CA GLN A 3 -44.26 -23.72 -2.17
C GLN A 3 -43.80 -24.50 -3.39
N PHE A 4 -43.46 -23.78 -4.45
CA PHE A 4 -42.90 -24.35 -5.68
C PHE A 4 -41.96 -23.34 -6.34
N THR A 5 -41.14 -23.79 -7.28
CA THR A 5 -40.20 -22.95 -8.02
C THR A 5 -40.49 -23.07 -9.50
N ILE A 6 -40.54 -21.94 -10.21
CA ILE A 6 -40.59 -21.89 -11.68
C ILE A 6 -39.46 -20.95 -12.12
N ASP A 7 -38.59 -21.43 -13.02
CA ASP A 7 -37.50 -20.65 -13.62
C ASP A 7 -36.63 -19.88 -12.60
N GLY A 8 -36.34 -20.52 -11.46
CA GLY A 8 -35.52 -19.96 -10.39
C GLY A 8 -36.26 -19.02 -9.43
N VAL A 9 -37.52 -18.67 -9.70
CA VAL A 9 -38.37 -17.88 -8.80
C VAL A 9 -39.13 -18.80 -7.85
N ARG A 10 -39.03 -18.54 -6.55
CA ARG A 10 -39.73 -19.31 -5.51
C ARG A 10 -41.09 -18.70 -5.21
N PHE A 11 -42.15 -19.45 -5.48
CA PHE A 11 -43.54 -19.09 -5.21
C PHE A 11 -43.99 -19.68 -3.87
N SER A 12 -44.75 -18.91 -3.10
CA SER A 12 -45.41 -19.35 -1.87
C SER A 12 -46.89 -18.96 -1.94
N LEU A 13 -47.77 -19.96 -2.01
CA LEU A 13 -49.22 -19.79 -2.06
C LEU A 13 -49.76 -19.58 -0.65
N ASN A 14 -50.25 -18.38 -0.38
CA ASN A 14 -50.77 -18.00 0.93
C ASN A 14 -52.29 -18.22 1.03
N GLU A 15 -53.05 -17.81 0.01
CA GLU A 15 -54.51 -17.87 0.00
C GLU A 15 -55.04 -18.20 -1.41
N ILE A 16 -56.32 -18.58 -1.49
CA ILE A 16 -57.03 -18.87 -2.75
C ILE A 16 -57.51 -17.55 -3.35
N THR A 17 -57.13 -17.26 -4.60
CA THR A 17 -57.61 -16.08 -5.33
C THR A 17 -58.66 -16.48 -6.38
N THR A 18 -59.72 -15.68 -6.51
CA THR A 18 -60.77 -15.84 -7.55
C THR A 18 -60.52 -14.97 -8.78
N GLU A 19 -59.56 -14.05 -8.69
CA GLU A 19 -59.14 -13.15 -9.77
C GLU A 19 -57.70 -13.48 -10.22
N THR A 20 -57.38 -13.10 -11.45
CA THR A 20 -56.04 -13.30 -12.03
C THR A 20 -55.02 -12.42 -11.34
N VAL A 21 -53.97 -13.04 -10.78
CA VAL A 21 -52.81 -12.34 -10.21
C VAL A 21 -51.73 -12.21 -11.28
N THR A 22 -51.34 -10.99 -11.61
CA THR A 22 -50.22 -10.70 -12.51
C THR A 22 -48.95 -10.47 -11.70
N LEU A 23 -47.87 -11.14 -12.08
CA LEU A 23 -46.54 -10.97 -11.48
C LEU A 23 -45.60 -10.43 -12.56
N GLU A 24 -44.88 -9.37 -12.23
CA GLU A 24 -43.88 -8.77 -13.10
C GLU A 24 -42.50 -8.98 -12.47
N ILE A 25 -41.55 -9.45 -13.29
CA ILE A 25 -40.15 -9.63 -12.89
C ILE A 25 -39.37 -8.58 -13.66
N SER A 26 -38.69 -7.70 -12.94
CA SER A 26 -37.85 -6.65 -13.50
C SER A 26 -36.46 -6.68 -12.88
N ASN A 27 -35.48 -6.17 -13.61
CA ASN A 27 -34.12 -6.00 -13.09
C ASN A 27 -34.10 -4.95 -11.96
N ASP A 28 -33.40 -5.26 -10.87
CA ASP A 28 -33.20 -4.33 -9.76
C ASP A 28 -32.04 -3.37 -10.08
N ILE A 29 -32.37 -2.28 -10.79
CA ILE A 29 -31.42 -1.25 -11.19
C ILE A 29 -30.87 -0.50 -9.96
N ASP A 30 -31.70 -0.28 -8.94
CA ASP A 30 -31.32 0.52 -7.77
C ASP A 30 -30.20 -0.16 -6.97
N THR A 31 -30.31 -1.46 -6.72
CA THR A 31 -29.26 -2.21 -6.04
C THR A 31 -27.95 -2.21 -6.84
N VAL A 32 -28.01 -2.32 -8.18
CA VAL A 32 -26.80 -2.30 -9.01
C VAL A 32 -26.15 -0.92 -9.01
N VAL A 33 -26.94 0.16 -9.07
CA VAL A 33 -26.45 1.54 -8.95
C VAL A 33 -25.73 1.76 -7.63
N GLU A 34 -26.34 1.34 -6.51
CA GLU A 34 -25.75 1.50 -5.18
C GLU A 34 -24.43 0.72 -5.04
N ASN A 35 -24.37 -0.51 -5.55
CA ASN A 35 -23.14 -1.30 -5.55
C ASN A 35 -22.01 -0.64 -6.36
N ILE A 36 -22.32 -0.11 -7.55
CA ILE A 36 -21.32 0.57 -8.40
C ILE A 36 -20.87 1.89 -7.75
N LYS A 37 -21.80 2.63 -7.12
CA LYS A 37 -21.48 3.83 -6.36
C LYS A 37 -20.55 3.52 -5.17
N GLY A 38 -20.86 2.51 -4.38
CA GLY A 38 -20.02 2.07 -3.26
C GLY A 38 -18.62 1.62 -3.72
N LEU A 39 -18.51 1.00 -4.90
CA LEU A 39 -17.22 0.66 -5.50
C LEU A 39 -16.41 1.92 -5.86
N VAL A 40 -17.05 2.94 -6.45
CA VAL A 40 -16.43 4.22 -6.80
C VAL A 40 -15.96 4.97 -5.54
N GLU A 41 -16.78 5.00 -4.50
CA GLU A 41 -16.44 5.59 -3.21
C GLU A 41 -15.24 4.87 -2.57
N SER A 42 -15.30 3.54 -2.46
CA SER A 42 -14.21 2.73 -1.90
C SER A 42 -12.89 2.89 -2.67
N TYR A 43 -12.96 2.99 -4.01
CA TYR A 43 -11.79 3.28 -4.84
C TYR A 43 -11.20 4.65 -4.50
N ASN A 44 -12.05 5.67 -4.40
CA ASN A 44 -11.64 7.04 -4.11
C ASN A 44 -11.02 7.17 -2.70
N ASP A 45 -11.55 6.45 -1.70
CA ASP A 45 -11.01 6.45 -0.35
C ASP A 45 -9.61 5.84 -0.30
N ILE A 46 -9.41 4.67 -0.93
CA ILE A 46 -8.08 4.04 -1.06
C ILE A 46 -7.12 4.97 -1.79
N LEU A 47 -7.59 5.59 -2.88
CA LEU A 47 -6.79 6.51 -3.68
C LEU A 47 -6.36 7.73 -2.84
N ASP A 48 -7.26 8.30 -2.04
CA ASP A 48 -6.98 9.46 -1.19
C ASP A 48 -5.99 9.13 -0.07
N GLU A 49 -6.21 8.03 0.63
CA GLU A 49 -5.32 7.60 1.71
C GLU A 49 -3.90 7.39 1.19
N ILE A 50 -3.75 6.61 0.10
CA ILE A 50 -2.44 6.30 -0.46
C ILE A 50 -1.81 7.55 -1.09
N ASN A 51 -2.56 8.37 -1.84
CA ASN A 51 -2.02 9.61 -2.39
C ASN A 51 -1.58 10.58 -1.30
N GLY A 52 -2.32 10.64 -0.18
CA GLY A 52 -1.95 11.40 1.01
C GLY A 52 -0.58 10.97 1.53
N LEU A 53 -0.38 9.66 1.72
CA LEU A 53 0.88 9.10 2.23
C LEU A 53 2.06 9.30 1.25
N ILE A 54 1.89 8.99 -0.03
CA ILE A 54 3.01 9.01 -1.00
C ILE A 54 3.40 10.42 -1.44
N HIS A 55 2.54 11.42 -1.24
CA HIS A 55 2.84 12.83 -1.54
C HIS A 55 3.06 13.68 -0.29
N GLN A 56 2.99 13.09 0.90
CA GLN A 56 3.30 13.79 2.14
C GLN A 56 4.75 14.28 2.10
N LYS A 57 4.96 15.57 2.36
CA LYS A 57 6.30 16.14 2.44
C LYS A 57 6.95 15.67 3.74
N LYS A 58 8.19 15.20 3.63
CA LYS A 58 9.03 14.92 4.79
C LYS A 58 9.42 16.23 5.47
N ASP A 59 9.12 16.32 6.76
CA ASP A 59 9.70 17.36 7.60
C ASP A 59 11.12 16.95 8.01
N ARG A 60 12.11 17.76 7.64
CA ARG A 60 13.53 17.44 7.87
C ARG A 60 14.01 17.86 9.25
N ASP A 61 13.24 18.70 9.93
CA ASP A 61 13.59 19.22 11.25
C ASP A 61 13.29 18.20 12.34
N TYR A 62 12.39 17.24 12.07
CA TYR A 62 12.01 16.17 12.99
C TYR A 62 12.73 14.88 12.63
N ARG A 63 13.82 14.59 13.33
CA ARG A 63 14.56 13.32 13.25
C ARG A 63 14.04 12.33 14.29
N PRO A 64 14.27 11.01 14.10
CA PRO A 64 14.01 10.03 15.14
C PRO A 64 14.72 10.41 16.44
N LEU A 65 13.98 10.39 17.56
CA LEU A 65 14.50 10.75 18.87
C LEU A 65 15.46 9.67 19.38
N THR A 66 16.58 10.09 19.98
CA THR A 66 17.43 9.18 20.76
C THR A 66 16.75 8.80 22.06
N LYS A 67 17.27 7.77 22.73
CA LYS A 67 16.74 7.34 24.02
C LYS A 67 16.82 8.47 25.06
N GLU A 68 17.94 9.18 25.10
CA GLU A 68 18.17 10.29 26.03
C GLU A 68 17.21 11.47 25.76
N GLN A 69 16.88 11.72 24.48
CA GLN A 69 15.91 12.75 24.13
C GLN A 69 14.49 12.34 24.56
N LYS A 70 14.11 11.07 24.37
CA LYS A 70 12.82 10.55 24.84
C LYS A 70 12.71 10.64 26.35
N ASP A 71 13.75 10.23 27.09
CA ASP A 71 13.75 10.28 28.56
C ASP A 71 13.64 11.72 29.11
N ALA A 72 13.96 12.73 28.31
CA ALA A 72 13.89 14.15 28.66
C ALA A 72 12.58 14.84 28.20
N MET A 73 11.67 14.13 27.55
CA MET A 73 10.41 14.67 27.00
C MET A 73 9.19 13.99 27.64
N SER A 74 8.05 14.68 27.64
CA SER A 74 6.78 14.06 28.03
C SER A 74 6.24 13.13 26.94
N GLU A 75 5.36 12.19 27.29
CA GLU A 75 4.74 11.26 26.34
C GLU A 75 4.02 11.98 25.19
N ASP A 76 3.23 13.02 25.50
CA ASP A 76 2.53 13.84 24.51
C ASP A 76 3.49 14.55 23.53
N GLU A 77 4.65 14.99 24.02
CA GLU A 77 5.68 15.62 23.17
C GLU A 77 6.35 14.59 22.28
N ILE A 78 6.64 13.40 22.82
CA ILE A 78 7.20 12.27 22.06
C ILE A 78 6.24 11.87 20.94
N GLU A 79 4.95 11.72 21.23
CA GLU A 79 3.94 11.33 20.25
C GLU A 79 3.86 12.32 19.08
N LYS A 80 3.70 13.61 19.39
CA LYS A 80 3.65 14.68 18.38
C LYS A 80 4.95 14.78 17.58
N TRP A 81 6.10 14.56 18.22
CA TRP A 81 7.39 14.54 17.55
C TRP A 81 7.49 13.34 16.61
N GLU A 82 7.10 12.16 17.06
CA GLU A 82 7.12 10.93 16.26
C GLU A 82 6.16 11.01 15.07
N GLU A 83 4.98 11.61 15.22
CA GLU A 83 4.05 11.85 14.11
C GLU A 83 4.74 12.68 13.00
N LYS A 84 5.40 13.77 13.38
CA LYS A 84 6.16 14.60 12.43
C LYS A 84 7.38 13.90 11.86
N ALA A 85 8.10 13.12 12.66
CA ALA A 85 9.25 12.34 12.21
C ALA A 85 8.86 11.22 11.25
N LYS A 86 7.62 10.68 11.36
CA LYS A 86 7.05 9.69 10.46
C LYS A 86 6.46 10.30 9.18
N ALA A 87 6.24 11.62 9.15
CA ALA A 87 5.71 12.30 7.98
C ALA A 87 6.62 12.11 6.75
N GLY A 88 6.02 11.69 5.64
CA GLY A 88 6.72 11.48 4.38
C GLY A 88 7.63 10.25 4.35
N LEU A 89 7.55 9.32 5.31
CA LEU A 89 8.27 8.04 5.25
C LEU A 89 7.87 7.19 4.05
N LEU A 90 6.60 7.25 3.65
CA LEU A 90 6.07 6.57 2.46
C LEU A 90 6.09 7.45 1.22
N SER A 91 6.73 8.63 1.29
CA SER A 91 6.79 9.54 0.15
C SER A 91 7.50 8.88 -1.03
N ASN A 92 6.88 8.95 -2.21
CA ASN A 92 7.34 8.29 -3.45
C ASN A 92 7.50 6.77 -3.33
N ASP A 93 6.72 6.10 -2.48
CA ASP A 93 6.76 4.64 -2.40
C ASP A 93 6.35 3.99 -3.74
N GLY A 94 7.27 3.21 -4.31
CA GLY A 94 7.11 2.58 -5.62
C GLY A 94 6.06 1.45 -5.64
N ILE A 95 5.83 0.77 -4.52
CA ILE A 95 4.84 -0.32 -4.44
C ILE A 95 3.44 0.28 -4.39
N LEU A 96 3.23 1.27 -3.52
CA LEU A 96 1.95 1.95 -3.38
C LEU A 96 1.56 2.70 -4.66
N SER A 97 2.48 3.47 -5.24
CA SER A 97 2.23 4.16 -6.52
C SER A 97 2.01 3.17 -7.67
N GLY A 98 2.74 2.05 -7.69
CA GLY A 98 2.53 0.96 -8.63
C GLY A 98 1.13 0.34 -8.53
N MET A 99 0.66 0.06 -7.31
CA MET A 99 -0.67 -0.48 -7.07
C MET A 99 -1.78 0.47 -7.55
N LEU A 100 -1.70 1.76 -7.22
CA LEU A 100 -2.66 2.76 -7.69
C LEU A 100 -2.71 2.84 -9.22
N ASN A 101 -1.54 2.80 -9.87
CA ASN A 101 -1.45 2.79 -11.33
C ASN A 101 -2.06 1.52 -11.94
N GLU A 102 -1.81 0.35 -11.35
CA GLU A 102 -2.42 -0.91 -11.77
C GLU A 102 -3.94 -0.87 -11.63
N MET A 103 -4.47 -0.36 -10.51
CA MET A 103 -5.92 -0.22 -10.30
C MET A 103 -6.54 0.73 -11.32
N ARG A 104 -5.91 1.89 -11.55
CA ARG A 104 -6.39 2.86 -12.54
C ARG A 104 -6.39 2.26 -13.95
N LYS A 105 -5.33 1.55 -14.32
CA LYS A 105 -5.24 0.88 -15.61
C LYS A 105 -6.33 -0.17 -15.77
N ALA A 106 -6.58 -0.99 -14.74
CA ALA A 106 -7.60 -2.04 -14.78
C ALA A 106 -9.03 -1.52 -15.06
N LEU A 107 -9.35 -0.30 -14.61
CA LEU A 107 -10.64 0.34 -14.83
C LEU A 107 -10.84 0.82 -16.28
N PHE A 108 -9.78 1.30 -16.93
CA PHE A 108 -9.87 1.93 -18.26
C PHE A 108 -9.44 1.01 -19.40
N ASP A 109 -8.69 -0.06 -19.10
CA ASP A 109 -8.39 -1.10 -20.07
C ASP A 109 -9.67 -1.80 -20.52
N LYS A 110 -9.79 -2.03 -21.84
CA LYS A 110 -10.94 -2.74 -22.43
C LYS A 110 -11.13 -4.12 -21.77
N VAL A 111 -12.37 -4.46 -21.46
CA VAL A 111 -12.75 -5.83 -21.09
C VAL A 111 -13.11 -6.57 -22.37
N GLU A 112 -12.41 -7.65 -22.66
CA GLU A 112 -12.70 -8.48 -23.81
C GLU A 112 -14.05 -9.18 -23.63
N GLY A 113 -14.83 -9.24 -24.72
CA GLY A 113 -16.20 -9.77 -24.68
C GLY A 113 -17.26 -8.75 -24.24
N THR A 114 -16.90 -7.49 -23.93
CA THR A 114 -17.88 -6.40 -23.75
C THR A 114 -17.77 -5.37 -24.87
N SER A 115 -18.91 -4.77 -25.19
CA SER A 115 -19.03 -3.69 -26.19
C SER A 115 -18.90 -2.30 -25.58
N ILE A 116 -19.04 -2.19 -24.26
CA ILE A 116 -19.04 -0.95 -23.49
C ILE A 116 -17.79 -0.81 -22.61
N SER A 117 -17.54 0.41 -22.17
CA SER A 117 -16.50 0.81 -21.23
C SER A 117 -17.07 1.54 -20.00
N VAL A 118 -16.22 1.82 -19.00
CA VAL A 118 -16.60 2.63 -17.82
C VAL A 118 -17.14 4.01 -18.18
N PHE A 119 -16.69 4.60 -19.29
CA PHE A 119 -17.17 5.91 -19.74
C PHE A 119 -18.62 5.87 -20.23
N ASP A 120 -19.01 4.77 -20.90
CA ASP A 120 -20.35 4.59 -21.45
C ASP A 120 -21.41 4.45 -20.35
N ILE A 121 -20.99 4.01 -19.15
CA ILE A 121 -21.83 3.90 -17.96
C ILE A 121 -21.71 5.09 -17.00
N GLY A 122 -21.08 6.19 -17.44
CA GLY A 122 -21.01 7.42 -16.66
C GLY A 122 -19.88 7.50 -15.63
N ILE A 123 -18.92 6.57 -15.63
CA ILE A 123 -17.73 6.65 -14.78
C ILE A 123 -16.62 7.37 -15.57
N SER A 124 -16.12 8.46 -15.00
CA SER A 124 -15.06 9.28 -15.59
C SER A 124 -13.96 9.57 -14.56
N THR A 125 -12.84 10.16 -15.00
CA THR A 125 -11.82 10.66 -14.09
C THR A 125 -12.04 12.15 -13.82
N GLY A 126 -11.81 12.56 -12.57
CA GLY A 126 -11.70 13.96 -12.18
C GLY A 126 -10.46 14.66 -12.74
N ALA A 127 -10.20 15.85 -12.21
CA ALA A 127 -9.11 16.69 -12.67
C ALA A 127 -7.73 16.06 -12.38
N TYR A 128 -6.71 16.50 -13.11
CA TYR A 128 -5.34 15.97 -12.95
C TYR A 128 -4.82 16.04 -11.51
N TYR A 129 -5.12 17.13 -10.79
CA TYR A 129 -4.71 17.32 -9.40
C TYR A 129 -5.47 16.41 -8.41
N GLU A 130 -6.59 15.81 -8.82
CA GLU A 130 -7.33 14.79 -8.06
C GLU A 130 -6.74 13.39 -8.29
N ARG A 131 -5.64 13.28 -9.04
CA ARG A 131 -4.75 12.11 -9.10
C ARG A 131 -5.44 10.79 -9.43
N GLY A 132 -6.51 10.85 -10.23
CA GLY A 132 -7.22 9.67 -10.70
C GLY A 132 -8.53 9.39 -10.00
N LYS A 133 -9.05 10.32 -9.18
CA LYS A 133 -10.39 10.18 -8.60
C LYS A 133 -11.42 9.89 -9.67
N LEU A 134 -12.35 9.01 -9.34
CA LEU A 134 -13.49 8.68 -10.18
C LEU A 134 -14.66 9.59 -9.87
N ILE A 135 -15.37 9.99 -10.92
CA ILE A 135 -16.63 10.73 -10.85
C ILE A 135 -17.70 9.88 -11.51
N LEU A 136 -18.82 9.67 -10.82
CA LEU A 136 -19.96 8.90 -11.29
C LEU A 136 -21.12 9.82 -11.68
N ASP A 137 -21.57 9.70 -12.93
CA ASP A 137 -22.85 10.22 -13.40
C ASP A 137 -23.92 9.14 -13.21
N GLU A 138 -24.67 9.22 -12.12
CA GLU A 138 -25.73 8.27 -11.78
C GLU A 138 -26.83 8.21 -12.85
N THR A 139 -27.12 9.33 -13.52
CA THR A 139 -28.17 9.38 -14.55
C THR A 139 -27.76 8.57 -15.77
N LYS A 140 -26.49 8.71 -16.21
CA LYS A 140 -25.94 7.87 -17.29
C LYS A 140 -25.87 6.40 -16.89
N LEU A 141 -25.46 6.09 -15.67
CA LEU A 141 -25.41 4.72 -15.18
C LEU A 141 -26.80 4.06 -15.21
N ARG A 142 -27.81 4.75 -14.69
CA ARG A 142 -29.21 4.28 -14.71
C ARG A 142 -29.71 4.08 -16.13
N THR A 143 -29.39 5.00 -17.04
CA THR A 143 -29.75 4.89 -18.46
C THR A 143 -29.07 3.67 -19.11
N ALA A 144 -27.79 3.44 -18.84
CA ALA A 144 -27.05 2.29 -19.35
C ALA A 144 -27.62 0.96 -18.82
N LEU A 145 -27.94 0.90 -17.53
CA LEU A 145 -28.57 -0.28 -16.91
C LEU A 145 -29.98 -0.56 -17.44
N THR A 146 -30.75 0.49 -17.77
CA THR A 146 -32.08 0.35 -18.37
C THR A 146 -31.99 -0.19 -19.79
N ASN A 147 -31.02 0.28 -20.57
CA ASN A 147 -30.91 -0.05 -21.99
C ASN A 147 -30.13 -1.35 -22.25
N ASN A 148 -29.10 -1.64 -21.44
CA ASN A 148 -28.13 -2.70 -21.69
C ASN A 148 -27.67 -3.37 -20.37
N PHE A 149 -28.62 -3.81 -19.54
CA PHE A 149 -28.36 -4.38 -18.21
C PHE A 149 -27.26 -5.46 -18.21
N ASP A 150 -27.38 -6.46 -19.09
CA ASP A 150 -26.47 -7.60 -19.15
C ASP A 150 -25.04 -7.20 -19.51
N GLU A 151 -24.86 -6.22 -20.41
CA GLU A 151 -23.52 -5.73 -20.77
C GLU A 151 -22.86 -4.97 -19.61
N VAL A 152 -23.64 -4.20 -18.83
CA VAL A 152 -23.14 -3.53 -17.62
C VAL A 152 -22.73 -4.56 -16.58
N VAL A 153 -23.59 -5.56 -16.30
CA VAL A 153 -23.25 -6.65 -15.38
C VAL A 153 -21.98 -7.36 -15.84
N LYS A 154 -21.91 -7.74 -17.13
CA LYS A 154 -20.75 -8.39 -17.72
C LYS A 154 -19.49 -7.55 -17.59
N LEU A 155 -19.53 -6.24 -17.83
CA LEU A 155 -18.36 -5.36 -17.65
C LEU A 155 -17.72 -5.51 -16.26
N PHE A 156 -18.53 -5.59 -15.20
CA PHE A 156 -18.02 -5.73 -13.84
C PHE A 156 -17.70 -7.16 -13.44
N THR A 157 -18.47 -8.14 -13.92
CA THR A 157 -18.46 -9.52 -13.39
C THR A 157 -18.02 -10.57 -14.39
N ASN A 158 -17.54 -10.20 -15.59
CA ASN A 158 -17.09 -11.19 -16.56
C ASN A 158 -16.03 -12.10 -15.92
N LYS A 159 -16.18 -13.41 -16.13
CA LYS A 159 -15.25 -14.41 -15.63
C LYS A 159 -14.62 -15.12 -16.82
N PRO A 160 -13.28 -15.23 -16.87
CA PRO A 160 -12.61 -16.04 -17.88
C PRO A 160 -13.03 -17.50 -17.75
N GLU A 161 -13.12 -18.22 -18.87
CA GLU A 161 -13.47 -19.65 -18.87
C GLU A 161 -12.40 -20.49 -18.14
N ASP A 162 -11.13 -20.08 -18.22
CA ASP A 162 -10.02 -20.68 -17.47
C ASP A 162 -9.93 -20.02 -16.07
N SER A 163 -10.79 -20.47 -15.17
CA SER A 163 -11.01 -19.91 -13.83
C SER A 163 -9.90 -20.21 -12.80
N GLU A 164 -8.79 -20.84 -13.20
CA GLU A 164 -7.69 -21.09 -12.28
C GLU A 164 -7.11 -19.76 -11.77
N THR A 165 -7.38 -19.47 -10.49
CA THR A 165 -6.89 -18.29 -9.76
C THR A 165 -5.36 -18.19 -9.70
N ASN A 166 -4.64 -19.22 -10.15
CA ASN A 166 -3.19 -19.37 -10.04
C ASN A 166 -2.56 -19.87 -11.35
N VAL A 167 -2.82 -19.22 -12.47
CA VAL A 167 -1.98 -19.42 -13.66
C VAL A 167 -0.59 -18.83 -13.38
N ILE A 168 0.34 -19.69 -12.95
CA ILE A 168 1.70 -19.27 -12.56
C ILE A 168 2.67 -19.76 -13.62
N GLY A 169 3.43 -18.83 -14.19
CA GLY A 169 4.50 -19.12 -15.16
C GLY A 169 4.07 -19.07 -16.63
N ASP A 170 2.78 -18.97 -16.92
CA ASP A 170 2.26 -18.81 -18.29
C ASP A 170 1.77 -17.38 -18.51
N ARG A 171 2.61 -16.57 -19.17
CA ARG A 171 2.33 -15.13 -19.40
C ARG A 171 1.15 -14.91 -20.34
N GLU A 172 0.94 -15.83 -21.28
CA GLU A 172 -0.13 -15.74 -22.27
C GLU A 172 -1.47 -15.93 -21.58
N LYS A 173 -1.60 -17.00 -20.79
CA LYS A 173 -2.80 -17.25 -19.99
C LYS A 173 -3.09 -16.17 -18.96
N ILE A 174 -2.07 -15.61 -18.30
CA ILE A 174 -2.26 -14.48 -17.36
C ILE A 174 -2.85 -13.27 -18.09
N THR A 175 -2.33 -12.97 -19.29
CA THR A 175 -2.79 -11.83 -20.09
C THR A 175 -4.22 -12.05 -20.57
N GLN A 176 -4.52 -13.24 -21.10
CA GLN A 176 -5.87 -13.61 -21.52
C GLN A 176 -6.86 -13.51 -20.34
N ARG A 177 -6.52 -14.11 -19.20
CA ARG A 177 -7.33 -14.04 -17.98
C ARG A 177 -7.61 -12.60 -17.58
N TYR A 178 -6.60 -11.73 -17.58
CA TYR A 178 -6.79 -10.31 -17.27
C TYR A 178 -7.72 -9.62 -18.27
N ASN A 179 -7.52 -9.83 -19.57
CA ASN A 179 -8.31 -9.20 -20.62
C ASN A 179 -9.78 -9.60 -20.55
N GLU A 180 -10.07 -10.88 -20.30
CA GLU A 180 -11.43 -11.41 -20.16
C GLU A 180 -12.06 -11.09 -18.79
N SER A 181 -11.27 -10.87 -17.75
CA SER A 181 -11.80 -10.57 -16.40
C SER A 181 -12.53 -9.24 -16.37
N GLY A 182 -13.70 -9.25 -15.73
CA GLY A 182 -14.45 -8.04 -15.40
C GLY A 182 -13.70 -7.14 -14.42
N LEU A 183 -14.14 -5.89 -14.34
CA LEU A 183 -13.45 -4.84 -13.57
C LEU A 183 -13.25 -5.21 -12.09
N THR A 184 -14.26 -5.82 -11.45
CA THR A 184 -14.17 -6.17 -10.03
C THR A 184 -13.13 -7.26 -9.78
N GLN A 185 -13.05 -8.26 -10.67
CA GLN A 185 -12.06 -9.32 -10.59
C GLN A 185 -10.64 -8.76 -10.78
N ARG A 186 -10.43 -7.86 -11.75
CA ARG A 186 -9.12 -7.23 -11.98
C ARG A 186 -8.64 -6.45 -10.75
N ILE A 187 -9.52 -5.62 -10.18
CA ILE A 187 -9.21 -4.87 -8.96
C ILE A 187 -8.95 -5.82 -7.79
N TYR A 188 -9.78 -6.84 -7.61
CA TYR A 188 -9.57 -7.85 -6.58
C TYR A 188 -8.19 -8.53 -6.70
N ASP A 189 -7.78 -8.92 -7.91
CA ASP A 189 -6.48 -9.56 -8.12
C ASP A 189 -5.31 -8.63 -7.79
N ILE A 190 -5.42 -7.34 -8.13
CA ILE A 190 -4.41 -6.31 -7.80
C ILE A 190 -4.32 -6.15 -6.28
N LEU A 191 -5.45 -6.09 -5.59
CA LEU A 191 -5.47 -6.04 -4.13
C LEU A 191 -4.83 -7.32 -3.55
N GLN A 192 -5.23 -8.51 -3.99
CA GLN A 192 -4.65 -9.76 -3.51
C GLN A 192 -3.13 -9.84 -3.76
N LYS A 193 -2.64 -9.36 -4.90
CA LYS A 193 -1.20 -9.28 -5.19
C LYS A 193 -0.43 -8.44 -4.16
N ASN A 194 -1.08 -7.45 -3.55
CA ASN A 194 -0.45 -6.53 -2.60
C ASN A 194 -0.70 -6.90 -1.13
N ILE A 195 -1.91 -7.34 -0.79
CA ILE A 195 -2.36 -7.51 0.61
C ILE A 195 -2.70 -8.95 1.01
N ARG A 196 -2.59 -9.95 0.12
CA ARG A 196 -2.91 -11.34 0.50
C ARG A 196 -2.06 -11.81 1.67
N THR A 197 -2.72 -12.44 2.64
CA THR A 197 -2.08 -13.05 3.81
C THR A 197 -1.65 -14.48 3.55
N THR A 198 -2.19 -15.11 2.51
CA THR A 198 -1.84 -16.45 2.03
C THR A 198 -0.58 -16.42 1.16
N ARG A 199 0.13 -17.55 1.11
CA ARG A 199 1.36 -17.70 0.31
C ARG A 199 1.00 -18.17 -1.10
N ASP A 200 1.68 -17.63 -2.10
CA ASP A 200 1.66 -18.18 -3.47
C ASP A 200 2.50 -19.45 -3.58
N SER A 201 2.57 -20.02 -4.79
CA SER A 201 3.42 -21.18 -5.09
C SER A 201 4.92 -20.94 -4.85
N SER A 202 5.36 -19.67 -4.81
CA SER A 202 6.73 -19.28 -4.49
C SER A 202 6.92 -19.04 -2.99
N GLY A 203 5.92 -19.35 -2.16
CA GLY A 203 5.97 -19.17 -0.71
C GLY A 203 5.81 -17.72 -0.25
N ARG A 204 5.45 -16.77 -1.13
CA ARG A 204 5.41 -15.33 -0.83
C ARG A 204 3.99 -14.84 -0.58
N LYS A 205 3.82 -13.96 0.40
CA LYS A 205 2.60 -13.19 0.65
C LYS A 205 2.47 -12.02 -0.31
N GLY A 206 1.47 -11.17 -0.09
CA GLY A 206 1.30 -9.93 -0.84
C GLY A 206 2.51 -9.01 -0.69
N THR A 207 2.79 -8.22 -1.72
CA THR A 207 4.00 -7.36 -1.81
C THR A 207 4.15 -6.42 -0.61
N LEU A 208 3.06 -5.86 -0.09
CA LEU A 208 3.10 -4.97 1.08
C LEU A 208 3.46 -5.74 2.35
N LEU A 209 3.00 -6.98 2.49
CA LEU A 209 3.32 -7.84 3.64
C LEU A 209 4.76 -8.35 3.57
N GLU A 210 5.28 -8.65 2.38
CA GLU A 210 6.70 -8.97 2.21
C GLU A 210 7.60 -7.76 2.56
N LYS A 211 7.08 -6.54 2.38
CA LYS A 211 7.79 -5.32 2.75
C LYS A 211 7.72 -5.03 4.25
N ALA A 212 6.52 -4.98 4.83
CA ALA A 212 6.28 -4.46 6.18
C ALA A 212 5.91 -5.52 7.23
N GLY A 213 5.55 -6.74 6.81
CA GLY A 213 5.03 -7.78 7.68
C GLY A 213 3.59 -7.56 8.12
N ILE A 214 3.08 -8.48 8.93
CA ILE A 214 1.80 -8.37 9.64
C ILE A 214 1.97 -8.89 11.06
N VAL A 215 1.43 -8.16 12.04
CA VAL A 215 1.55 -8.50 13.47
C VAL A 215 0.98 -9.89 13.74
N GLY A 216 1.72 -10.71 14.49
CA GLY A 216 1.34 -12.08 14.84
C GLY A 216 1.66 -13.14 13.78
N ASP A 217 2.31 -12.77 12.67
CA ASP A 217 2.76 -13.70 11.62
C ASP A 217 4.29 -13.74 11.55
N ALA A 218 4.87 -14.81 11.00
CA ALA A 218 6.32 -14.91 10.81
C ALA A 218 6.92 -13.75 9.98
N SER A 219 6.12 -13.12 9.11
CA SER A 219 6.52 -11.93 8.35
C SER A 219 6.71 -10.68 9.21
N GLU A 220 6.18 -10.61 10.44
CA GLU A 220 6.46 -9.52 11.39
C GLU A 220 7.97 -9.36 11.64
N PHE A 221 8.67 -10.49 11.78
CA PHE A 221 10.10 -10.52 12.07
C PHE A 221 10.97 -10.79 10.84
N ASN A 222 10.37 -11.21 9.73
CA ASN A 222 11.09 -11.54 8.49
C ASN A 222 10.44 -10.85 7.29
N ASN A 223 10.69 -9.55 7.16
CA ASN A 223 10.28 -8.70 6.04
C ASN A 223 11.44 -7.79 5.59
N LEU A 224 11.22 -7.03 4.52
CA LEU A 224 12.23 -6.11 3.99
C LEU A 224 12.64 -5.04 5.01
N ILE A 225 11.68 -4.40 5.68
CA ILE A 225 11.97 -3.33 6.65
C ILE A 225 12.84 -3.84 7.80
N VAL A 226 12.54 -5.02 8.36
CA VAL A 226 13.36 -5.61 9.43
C VAL A 226 14.78 -5.92 8.94
N LYS A 227 14.93 -6.44 7.73
CA LYS A 227 16.25 -6.69 7.13
C LYS A 227 17.05 -5.40 6.95
N GLU A 228 16.39 -4.32 6.53
CA GLU A 228 17.00 -3.00 6.40
C GLU A 228 17.42 -2.44 7.76
N ILE A 229 16.58 -2.56 8.78
CA ILE A 229 16.91 -2.17 10.17
C ILE A 229 18.15 -2.92 10.66
N ASN A 230 18.17 -4.25 10.56
CA ASN A 230 19.32 -5.05 11.00
C ASN A 230 20.62 -4.69 10.26
N ALA A 231 20.51 -4.35 8.97
CA ALA A 231 21.65 -3.89 8.18
C ALA A 231 22.16 -2.52 8.64
N LYS A 232 21.26 -1.62 9.08
CA LYS A 232 21.63 -0.34 9.67
C LYS A 232 22.27 -0.52 11.05
N ASP A 233 21.75 -1.41 11.88
CA ASP A 233 22.34 -1.70 13.20
C ASP A 233 23.78 -2.23 13.05
N SER A 234 23.99 -3.17 12.13
CA SER A 234 25.33 -3.68 11.80
C SER A 234 26.29 -2.59 11.30
N MET A 235 25.77 -1.58 10.60
CA MET A 235 26.56 -0.43 10.14
C MET A 235 26.91 0.51 11.29
N ILE A 236 25.97 0.75 12.20
CA ILE A 236 26.17 1.56 13.41
C ILE A 236 27.26 0.93 14.28
N GLU A 237 27.20 -0.38 14.53
CA GLU A 237 28.21 -1.10 15.32
C GLU A 237 29.62 -0.93 14.74
N LYS A 238 29.76 -1.08 13.41
CA LYS A 238 31.05 -0.86 12.72
C LYS A 238 31.54 0.57 12.86
N MET A 239 30.64 1.56 12.77
CA MET A 239 31.00 2.97 12.95
C MET A 239 31.46 3.24 14.38
N LEU A 240 30.80 2.68 15.39
CA LEU A 240 31.20 2.80 16.79
C LEU A 240 32.59 2.20 17.04
N GLN A 241 32.88 1.02 16.49
CA GLN A 241 34.21 0.42 16.57
C GLN A 241 35.30 1.32 15.95
N LEU A 242 35.03 1.92 14.79
CA LEU A 242 35.95 2.86 14.16
C LEU A 242 36.14 4.14 14.98
N MET A 243 35.10 4.62 15.67
CA MET A 243 35.20 5.77 16.57
C MET A 243 36.11 5.45 17.76
N TYR A 244 35.94 4.30 18.41
CA TYR A 244 36.81 3.89 19.52
C TYR A 244 38.28 3.76 19.09
N GLN A 245 38.54 3.17 17.92
CA GLN A 245 39.91 3.07 17.41
C GLN A 245 40.55 4.45 17.14
N LYS A 246 39.76 5.41 16.63
CA LYS A 246 40.22 6.79 16.43
C LYS A 246 40.49 7.49 17.76
N GLU A 247 39.61 7.32 18.73
CA GLU A 247 39.78 7.83 20.09
C GLU A 247 41.09 7.32 20.71
N GLU A 248 41.32 6.01 20.71
CA GLU A 248 42.58 5.42 21.19
C GLU A 248 43.82 5.93 20.44
N ALA A 249 43.72 6.14 19.13
CA ALA A 249 44.80 6.72 18.34
C ALA A 249 45.08 8.17 18.75
N TYR A 250 44.05 8.97 19.03
CA TYR A 250 44.21 10.34 19.53
C TYR A 250 44.80 10.37 20.94
N TYR A 251 44.35 9.51 21.84
CA TYR A 251 44.96 9.38 23.17
C TYR A 251 46.45 9.03 23.07
N ARG A 252 46.83 8.07 22.21
CA ARG A 252 48.25 7.74 21.99
C ARG A 252 49.06 8.93 21.49
N LYS A 253 48.52 9.72 20.56
CA LYS A 253 49.18 10.94 20.07
C LYS A 253 49.30 12.01 21.15
N PHE A 254 48.25 12.18 21.96
CA PHE A 254 48.23 13.13 23.07
C PHE A 254 49.27 12.76 24.13
N THR A 255 49.29 11.50 24.58
CA THR A 255 50.31 11.01 25.53
C THR A 255 51.74 11.11 24.96
N ALA A 256 51.93 10.87 23.67
CA ALA A 256 53.25 11.06 23.03
C ALA A 256 53.67 12.54 23.04
N MET A 257 52.73 13.46 22.79
CA MET A 257 52.94 14.90 22.88
C MET A 257 53.26 15.35 24.31
N GLU A 258 52.52 14.88 25.31
CA GLU A 258 52.79 15.16 26.73
C GLU A 258 54.20 14.71 27.14
N LYS A 259 54.61 13.50 26.73
CA LYS A 259 55.97 12.99 26.96
C LYS A 259 57.03 13.85 26.29
N MET A 260 56.77 14.33 25.08
CA MET A 260 57.69 15.21 24.36
C MET A 260 57.79 16.59 25.02
N LEU A 261 56.68 17.18 25.45
CA LEU A 261 56.64 18.45 26.18
C LEU A 261 57.41 18.34 27.50
N SER A 262 57.15 17.31 28.30
CA SER A 262 57.89 17.07 29.55
C SER A 262 59.40 16.93 29.30
N LYS A 263 59.79 16.24 28.22
CA LYS A 263 61.20 16.14 27.82
C LYS A 263 61.77 17.50 27.41
N MET A 264 61.04 18.30 26.64
CA MET A 264 61.47 19.65 26.24
C MET A 264 61.61 20.59 27.44
N GLU A 265 60.69 20.55 28.40
CA GLU A 265 60.78 21.29 29.67
C GLU A 265 62.03 20.88 30.44
N SER A 266 62.29 19.58 30.59
CA SER A 266 63.50 19.08 31.26
C SER A 266 64.80 19.51 30.54
N GLN A 267 64.79 19.55 29.21
CA GLN A 267 65.92 20.04 28.40
C GLN A 267 66.10 21.55 28.53
N SER A 268 65.02 22.32 28.51
CA SER A 268 65.04 23.77 28.71
C SER A 268 65.56 24.13 30.11
N ALA A 269 65.12 23.43 31.15
CA ALA A 269 65.63 23.59 32.51
C ALA A 269 67.13 23.27 32.59
N TRP A 270 67.58 22.19 31.96
CA TRP A 270 69.00 21.85 31.87
C TRP A 270 69.83 22.94 31.17
N PHE A 271 69.33 23.48 30.05
CA PHE A 271 69.98 24.58 29.35
C PHE A 271 70.04 25.87 30.19
N MET A 272 68.96 26.22 30.90
CA MET A 272 68.97 27.38 31.81
C MET A 272 70.01 27.22 32.91
N GLN A 273 70.06 26.03 33.54
CA GLN A 273 71.04 25.72 34.58
C GLN A 273 72.50 25.76 34.07
N GLN A 274 72.73 25.41 32.80
CA GLN A 274 74.07 25.43 32.20
C GLN A 274 74.49 26.81 31.66
N LEU A 275 73.54 27.67 31.31
CA LEU A 275 73.79 29.05 30.89
C LEU A 275 73.90 30.04 32.06
N GLY A 276 73.73 29.56 33.30
CA GLY A 276 74.02 30.35 34.51
C GLY A 276 73.00 31.43 34.83
N MET A 277 71.71 31.18 34.53
CA MET A 277 70.60 31.80 35.25
C MET A 277 69.98 30.79 36.21
#